data_AF-A0AAQ0IIF8-F1
#
_entry.id   AF-A0AAQ0IIF8-F1
#
_cell.length_a   1.000
_cell.length_b   1.000
_cell.length_c   1.000
_cell.angle_alpha   90.00
_cell.angle_beta   90.00
_cell.angle_gamma   90.00
#
_symmetry.space_group_name_H-M   'P 1'
#
loop_
_entity.id
_entity.type
_entity.pdbx_description
1 polymer ?
#
loop_
_entity_poly.entity_id
_entity_poly.type
_entity_poly.pdbx_seq_one_letter_code
_entity_poly.pdbx_strand_id
1 'polypeptide(L)'
;MRIIKSLVKLFMMIVLLIALVFAALKFVPNLKNEPWNPVGNKEVYQVTDDEGYLVPLNGRRYIQSENDIFRNIPKSQMRNVFNWIDKYEFMQVNEMTRMGYDQEFLIAERDTQFILYRFGDDTMRVYTTEHDLYYDLNQLGASIQMKPLSAYQQDDDD
;
A
#
# COMPACT_ATOMS: atom_id res chain seq x y z
N MET A 1 -5.16 -37.30 -43.77
CA MET A 1 -6.41 -36.64 -43.33
C MET A 1 -7.01 -37.17 -42.01
N ARG A 2 -6.92 -38.49 -41.68
CA ARG A 2 -7.46 -39.03 -40.40
C ARG A 2 -6.78 -38.46 -39.15
N ILE A 3 -5.46 -38.32 -39.15
CA ILE A 3 -4.68 -37.83 -38.01
C ILE A 3 -4.99 -36.34 -37.71
N ILE A 4 -5.06 -35.50 -38.75
CA ILE A 4 -5.42 -34.07 -38.62
C ILE A 4 -6.84 -33.91 -38.07
N LYS A 5 -7.81 -34.69 -38.56
CA LYS A 5 -9.19 -34.69 -38.02
C LYS A 5 -9.24 -35.14 -36.55
N SER A 6 -8.35 -36.05 -36.13
CA SER A 6 -8.22 -36.46 -34.73
C SER A 6 -7.61 -35.36 -33.87
N LEU A 7 -6.60 -34.64 -34.36
CA LEU A 7 -6.00 -33.50 -33.67
C LEU A 7 -7.01 -32.37 -33.44
N VAL A 8 -7.80 -32.03 -34.46
CA VAL A 8 -8.83 -30.98 -34.35
C VAL A 8 -9.91 -31.35 -33.33
N LYS A 9 -10.31 -32.63 -33.28
CA LYS A 9 -11.26 -33.11 -32.25
C LYS A 9 -10.68 -32.99 -30.84
N LEU A 10 -9.41 -33.34 -30.66
CA LEU A 10 -8.73 -33.20 -29.37
C LEU A 10 -8.65 -31.73 -28.93
N PHE A 11 -8.28 -30.84 -29.84
CA PHE A 11 -8.25 -29.40 -29.58
C PHE A 11 -9.63 -28.86 -29.18
N MET A 12 -10.68 -29.23 -29.93
CA MET A 12 -12.05 -28.84 -29.60
C MET A 12 -12.50 -29.34 -28.23
N MET A 13 -12.10 -30.57 -27.85
CA MET A 13 -12.40 -31.11 -26.52
C MET A 13 -11.76 -30.28 -25.40
N ILE A 14 -10.50 -29.86 -25.58
CA ILE A 14 -9.79 -29.01 -24.63
C ILE A 14 -10.48 -27.65 -24.49
N VAL A 15 -10.86 -27.02 -25.61
CA VAL A 15 -11.56 -25.73 -25.60
C VAL A 15 -12.90 -25.84 -24.86
N LEU A 16 -13.64 -26.93 -25.08
CA LEU A 16 -14.91 -27.20 -24.40
C LEU A 16 -14.73 -27.36 -22.89
N LEU A 17 -13.65 -28.03 -22.46
CA LEU A 17 -13.31 -28.19 -21.06
C LEU A 17 -12.96 -26.85 -20.40
N ILE A 18 -12.18 -26.01 -21.07
CA ILE A 18 -11.86 -24.65 -20.60
C ILE A 18 -13.13 -23.81 -20.47
N ALA A 19 -14.02 -23.85 -21.47
CA ALA A 19 -15.29 -23.13 -21.44
C ALA A 19 -16.18 -23.58 -20.27
N LEU A 20 -16.17 -24.87 -19.95
CA LEU A 20 -16.92 -25.44 -18.83
C LEU A 20 -16.36 -24.97 -17.48
N VAL A 21 -15.02 -24.95 -17.32
CA VAL A 21 -14.37 -24.39 -16.13
C VAL A 21 -14.71 -22.91 -15.97
N PHE A 22 -14.64 -22.13 -17.04
CA PHE A 22 -15.01 -20.72 -17.02
C PHE A 22 -16.46 -20.49 -16.61
N ALA A 23 -17.40 -21.28 -17.16
CA ALA A 23 -18.80 -21.22 -16.78
C ALA A 23 -19.01 -21.58 -15.30
N ALA A 24 -18.31 -22.59 -14.79
CA ALA A 24 -18.36 -22.97 -13.38
C ALA A 24 -17.91 -21.82 -12.47
N LEU A 25 -16.77 -21.19 -12.79
CA LEU A 25 -16.26 -20.03 -12.06
C LEU A 25 -17.23 -18.84 -12.09
N LYS A 26 -17.97 -18.64 -13.19
CA LYS A 26 -18.83 -17.46 -13.35
C LYS A 26 -20.23 -17.62 -12.73
N PHE A 27 -20.81 -18.82 -12.80
CA PHE A 27 -22.24 -19.03 -12.51
C PHE A 27 -22.53 -19.89 -11.28
N VAL A 28 -21.58 -20.70 -10.80
CA VAL A 28 -21.80 -21.55 -9.62
C VAL A 28 -21.66 -20.72 -8.35
N PRO A 29 -22.70 -20.58 -7.50
CA PRO A 29 -22.67 -19.69 -6.33
C PRO A 29 -21.49 -19.94 -5.38
N ASN A 30 -21.19 -21.22 -5.10
CA ASN A 30 -20.11 -21.62 -4.20
C ASN A 30 -18.71 -21.38 -4.76
N LEU A 31 -18.56 -21.11 -6.06
CA LEU A 31 -17.27 -20.79 -6.68
C LEU A 31 -17.20 -19.30 -7.05
N LYS A 32 -18.33 -18.72 -7.46
CA LYS A 32 -18.47 -17.31 -7.86
C LYS A 32 -18.02 -16.34 -6.77
N ASN A 33 -18.30 -16.67 -5.51
CA ASN A 33 -18.07 -15.78 -4.37
C ASN A 33 -16.77 -16.10 -3.62
N GLU A 34 -15.96 -17.04 -4.11
CA GLU A 34 -14.69 -17.40 -3.49
C GLU A 34 -13.62 -16.32 -3.71
N PRO A 35 -12.82 -15.96 -2.68
CA PRO A 35 -11.81 -14.90 -2.80
C PRO A 35 -10.76 -15.11 -3.88
N TRP A 36 -10.45 -16.39 -4.18
CA TRP A 36 -9.47 -16.76 -5.19
C TRP A 36 -10.04 -16.79 -6.62
N ASN A 37 -11.35 -16.65 -6.80
CA ASN A 37 -11.97 -16.78 -8.13
C ASN A 37 -11.63 -15.58 -9.02
N PRO A 38 -10.95 -15.81 -10.18
CA PRO A 38 -10.54 -14.73 -11.07
C PRO A 38 -11.70 -14.08 -11.85
N VAL A 39 -12.88 -14.72 -11.90
CA VAL A 39 -14.07 -14.26 -12.66
C VAL A 39 -15.21 -13.84 -11.72
N GLY A 40 -15.00 -13.92 -10.39
CA GLY A 40 -15.99 -13.57 -9.38
C GLY A 40 -16.29 -12.07 -9.34
N ASN A 41 -17.55 -11.72 -9.06
CA ASN A 41 -17.91 -10.34 -8.75
C ASN A 41 -17.45 -10.06 -7.32
N LYS A 42 -16.40 -9.26 -7.16
CA LYS A 42 -15.91 -8.85 -5.83
C LYS A 42 -16.88 -7.81 -5.27
N GLU A 43 -17.82 -8.23 -4.44
CA GLU A 43 -18.51 -7.29 -3.56
C GLU A 43 -17.50 -6.80 -2.52
N VAL A 44 -17.18 -5.51 -2.59
CA VAL A 44 -16.11 -4.87 -1.84
C VAL A 44 -16.62 -4.53 -0.44
N TYR A 45 -16.41 -5.43 0.52
CA TYR A 45 -16.64 -5.13 1.93
C TYR A 45 -15.45 -4.35 2.48
N GLN A 46 -15.64 -3.08 2.86
CA GLN A 46 -14.68 -2.32 3.68
C GLN A 46 -14.50 -3.03 5.03
N VAL A 47 -13.32 -3.61 5.26
CA VAL A 47 -12.94 -4.20 6.54
C VAL A 47 -12.10 -3.14 7.26
N THR A 48 -12.64 -2.61 8.34
CA THR A 48 -11.86 -1.95 9.40
C THR A 48 -11.31 -3.01 10.34
N ASP A 49 -10.08 -2.85 10.81
CA ASP A 49 -9.54 -3.71 11.88
C ASP A 49 -10.21 -3.42 13.24
N ASP A 50 -9.84 -4.20 14.25
CA ASP A 50 -10.38 -4.10 15.61
C ASP A 50 -10.06 -2.75 16.30
N GLU A 51 -9.14 -1.97 15.74
CA GLU A 51 -8.73 -0.64 16.20
C GLU A 51 -9.36 0.50 15.37
N GLY A 52 -10.20 0.16 14.37
CA GLY A 52 -10.92 1.11 13.53
C GLY A 52 -10.13 1.61 12.32
N TYR A 53 -8.98 1.01 12.01
CA TYR A 53 -8.16 1.41 10.87
C TYR A 53 -8.63 0.75 9.57
N LEU A 54 -8.57 1.52 8.48
CA LEU A 54 -8.96 1.07 7.15
C LEU A 54 -7.94 0.07 6.60
N VAL A 55 -8.33 -1.18 6.43
CA VAL A 55 -7.49 -2.19 5.75
C VAL A 55 -7.62 -2.02 4.23
N PRO A 56 -6.53 -1.92 3.45
CA PRO A 56 -6.59 -1.76 2.01
C PRO A 56 -7.30 -2.94 1.35
N LEU A 57 -8.52 -2.68 0.86
CA LEU A 57 -9.23 -3.62 0.00
C LEU A 57 -8.99 -3.31 -1.46
N ASN A 58 -8.72 -4.37 -2.22
CA ASN A 58 -8.63 -4.43 -3.69
C ASN A 58 -7.27 -4.13 -4.31
N GLY A 59 -6.19 -4.81 -3.89
CA GLY A 59 -4.91 -4.76 -4.62
C GLY A 59 -4.29 -3.37 -4.75
N ARG A 60 -4.89 -2.37 -4.09
CA ARG A 60 -4.30 -1.06 -3.84
C ARG A 60 -3.40 -1.24 -2.65
N ARG A 61 -2.12 -0.91 -2.84
CA ARG A 61 -1.09 -1.02 -1.80
C ARG A 61 -1.24 0.03 -0.70
N TYR A 62 -2.00 1.09 -0.96
CA TYR A 62 -2.16 2.22 -0.05
C TYR A 62 -3.53 2.88 -0.14
N ILE A 63 -3.86 3.64 0.89
CA ILE A 63 -4.98 4.56 0.97
C ILE A 63 -4.42 5.99 0.92
N GLN A 64 -5.02 6.85 0.11
CA GLN A 64 -4.67 8.26 0.09
C GLN A 64 -5.45 8.97 1.21
N SER A 65 -4.73 9.59 2.13
CA SER A 65 -5.28 10.35 3.25
C SER A 65 -4.88 11.82 3.12
N GLU A 66 -5.67 12.72 3.69
CA GLU A 66 -5.25 14.12 3.86
C GLU A 66 -4.00 14.19 4.73
N ASN A 67 -3.11 15.15 4.43
CA ASN A 67 -1.94 15.42 5.23
C ASN A 67 -2.34 16.14 6.53
N ASP A 68 -2.31 15.40 7.63
CA ASP A 68 -2.54 15.90 8.98
C ASP A 68 -1.24 16.32 9.71
N ILE A 69 -0.10 15.76 9.30
CA ILE A 69 1.23 15.98 9.88
C ILE A 69 1.68 17.44 9.75
N PHE A 70 1.40 18.07 8.61
CA PHE A 70 1.88 19.43 8.31
C PHE A 70 0.75 20.41 8.01
N ARG A 71 -0.27 20.41 8.87
CA ARG A 71 -1.38 21.36 8.77
C ARG A 71 -0.87 22.79 8.90
N ASN A 72 -1.39 23.68 8.04
CA ASN A 72 -1.12 25.13 8.04
C ASN A 72 0.31 25.54 7.65
N ILE A 73 1.15 24.63 7.14
CA ILE A 73 2.46 25.00 6.59
C ILE A 73 2.33 25.25 5.09
N PRO A 74 2.82 26.39 4.56
CA PRO A 74 2.85 26.62 3.13
C PRO A 74 3.63 25.51 2.42
N LYS A 75 3.02 24.89 1.40
CA LYS A 75 3.59 23.76 0.65
C LYS A 75 5.02 24.00 0.18
N SER A 76 5.31 25.22 -0.29
CA SER A 76 6.63 25.61 -0.79
C SER A 76 7.71 25.69 0.29
N GLN A 77 7.31 25.85 1.55
CA GLN A 77 8.21 25.96 2.71
C GLN A 77 8.30 24.67 3.52
N MET A 78 7.47 23.68 3.19
CA MET A 78 7.34 22.42 3.91
C MET A 78 8.68 21.77 4.23
N ARG A 79 9.54 21.67 3.21
CA ARG A 79 10.87 21.08 3.33
C ARG A 79 11.77 21.86 4.29
N ASN A 80 11.77 23.19 4.15
CA ASN A 80 12.63 24.05 4.97
C ASN A 80 12.22 23.99 6.43
N VAL A 81 10.91 24.06 6.68
CA VAL A 81 10.34 23.94 8.03
C VAL A 81 10.66 22.58 8.62
N PHE A 82 10.42 21.49 7.88
CA PHE A 82 10.74 20.15 8.35
C PHE A 82 12.22 19.99 8.69
N ASN A 83 13.14 20.54 7.89
CA ASN A 83 14.58 20.48 8.18
C ASN A 83 14.95 21.18 9.50
N TRP A 84 14.30 22.30 9.81
CA TRP A 84 14.57 23.09 11.02
C TRP A 84 13.97 22.51 12.29
N ILE A 85 12.86 21.78 12.20
CA ILE A 85 12.19 21.20 13.36
C ILE A 85 13.06 20.10 14.00
N ASP A 86 13.06 20.02 15.32
CA ASP A 86 13.65 18.91 16.06
C ASP A 86 12.94 17.58 15.69
N LYS A 87 13.70 16.62 15.18
CA LYS A 87 13.13 15.36 14.65
C LYS A 87 12.60 14.46 15.75
N TYR A 88 13.21 14.50 16.93
CA TYR A 88 12.79 13.73 18.08
C TYR A 88 11.46 14.26 18.61
N GLU A 89 11.35 15.57 18.86
CA GLU A 89 10.10 16.20 19.28
C GLU A 89 9.00 16.01 18.24
N PHE A 90 9.33 16.19 16.95
CA PHE A 90 8.38 15.99 15.87
C PHE A 90 7.79 14.58 15.86
N MET A 91 8.64 13.56 16.00
CA MET A 91 8.18 12.17 16.07
C MET A 91 7.30 11.93 17.30
N GLN A 92 7.66 12.46 18.46
CA GLN A 92 6.85 12.31 19.67
C GLN A 92 5.46 12.95 19.54
N VAL A 93 5.39 14.18 19.06
CA VAL A 93 4.13 14.93 18.90
C VAL A 93 3.20 14.27 17.88
N ASN A 94 3.77 13.62 16.86
CA ASN A 94 3.00 12.92 15.82
C ASN A 94 2.90 11.41 16.06
N GLU A 95 3.26 10.92 17.25
CA GLU A 95 3.15 9.52 17.67
C GLU A 95 3.87 8.54 16.72
N MET A 96 4.98 8.99 16.12
CA MET A 96 5.79 8.19 15.20
C MET A 96 6.83 7.37 15.97
N THR A 97 6.80 6.04 15.79
CA THR A 97 7.76 5.11 16.41
C THR A 97 9.06 5.03 15.63
N ARG A 98 8.96 5.05 14.31
CA ARG A 98 10.08 5.05 13.36
C ARG A 98 9.86 6.11 12.28
N MET A 99 10.93 6.76 11.86
CA MET A 99 10.88 7.76 10.80
C MET A 99 12.12 7.68 9.93
N GLY A 100 11.96 7.94 8.64
CA GLY A 100 13.04 8.16 7.70
C GLY A 100 12.66 9.26 6.73
N TYR A 101 13.62 10.04 6.26
CA TYR A 101 13.34 11.11 5.30
C TYR A 101 14.55 11.38 4.42
N ASP A 102 14.30 11.87 3.22
CA ASP A 102 15.32 12.39 2.30
C ASP A 102 14.92 13.80 1.83
N GLN A 103 15.38 14.25 0.64
CA GLN A 103 15.05 15.56 0.10
C GLN A 103 13.59 15.71 -0.35
N GLU A 104 12.94 14.62 -0.76
CA GLU A 104 11.62 14.64 -1.41
C GLU A 104 10.53 14.00 -0.54
N PHE A 105 10.88 12.98 0.24
CA PHE A 105 9.94 12.15 0.95
C PHE A 105 10.23 12.07 2.46
N LEU A 106 9.13 11.91 3.20
CA LEU A 106 9.06 11.47 4.58
C LEU A 106 8.36 10.12 4.60
N ILE A 107 8.98 9.13 5.26
CA ILE A 107 8.33 7.87 5.59
C ILE A 107 8.32 7.71 7.11
N ALA A 108 7.25 7.16 7.64
CA ALA A 108 7.12 6.94 9.08
C ALA A 108 6.26 5.72 9.39
N GLU A 109 6.50 5.13 10.56
CA GLU A 109 5.59 4.22 11.22
C GLU A 109 4.87 4.98 12.32
N ARG A 110 3.55 4.92 12.31
CA ARG A 110 2.65 5.52 13.31
C ARG A 110 1.62 4.46 13.69
N ASP A 111 1.58 4.10 14.96
CA ASP A 111 0.81 2.97 15.49
C ASP A 111 1.10 1.65 14.74
N THR A 112 0.14 1.14 13.98
CA THR A 112 0.22 -0.07 13.16
C THR A 112 0.32 0.23 11.67
N GLN A 113 0.48 1.51 11.31
CA GLN A 113 0.45 1.99 9.94
C GLN A 113 1.79 2.57 9.48
N PHE A 114 1.97 2.55 8.17
CA PHE A 114 3.13 3.12 7.50
C PHE A 114 2.68 4.27 6.62
N ILE A 115 3.44 5.35 6.61
CA ILE A 115 3.10 6.58 5.90
C ILE A 115 4.21 6.87 4.89
N LEU A 116 3.83 7.28 3.68
CA LEU A 116 4.68 7.93 2.70
C LEU A 116 4.08 9.28 2.38
N TYR A 117 4.86 10.33 2.64
CA TYR A 117 4.49 11.69 2.34
C TYR A 117 5.56 12.34 1.47
N ARG A 118 5.14 13.00 0.38
CA ARG A 118 6.02 13.83 -0.44
C ARG A 118 5.88 15.28 0.01
N PHE A 119 7.01 15.93 0.28
CA PHE A 119 6.97 17.31 0.79
C PHE A 119 6.24 18.25 -0.17
N GLY A 120 5.16 18.86 0.31
CA GLY A 120 4.35 19.84 -0.43
C GLY A 120 3.05 19.29 -1.01
N ASP A 121 2.80 17.98 -0.90
CA ASP A 121 1.53 17.39 -1.33
C ASP A 121 0.40 17.65 -0.30
N ASP A 122 -0.84 17.73 -0.77
CA ASP A 122 -2.04 17.85 0.10
C ASP A 122 -2.38 16.55 0.82
N THR A 123 -1.82 15.44 0.33
CA THR A 123 -2.18 14.09 0.73
C THR A 123 -0.95 13.26 1.01
N MET A 124 -1.10 12.29 1.89
CA MET A 124 -0.14 11.23 2.14
C MET A 124 -0.70 9.87 1.73
N ARG A 125 0.19 8.91 1.50
CA ARG A 125 -0.17 7.51 1.27
C ARG A 125 0.01 6.76 2.59
N VAL A 126 -0.99 6.00 2.98
CA VAL A 126 -1.00 5.18 4.19
C VAL A 126 -1.09 3.71 3.78
N TYR A 127 -0.20 2.90 4.34
CA TYR A 127 -0.04 1.48 4.05
C TYR A 127 -0.22 0.68 5.34
N THR A 128 -0.73 -0.54 5.23
CA THR A 128 -0.84 -1.48 6.36
C THR A 128 0.40 -2.34 6.56
N THR A 129 1.29 -2.40 5.57
CA THR A 129 2.52 -3.20 5.68
C THR A 129 3.75 -2.38 5.30
N GLU A 130 4.85 -2.62 6.02
CA GLU A 130 6.15 -2.03 5.73
C GLU A 130 6.63 -2.44 4.33
N HIS A 131 6.32 -3.66 3.91
CA HIS A 131 6.67 -4.16 2.58
C HIS A 131 6.03 -3.34 1.45
N ASP A 132 4.75 -3.00 1.56
CA ASP A 132 4.05 -2.21 0.54
C ASP A 132 4.58 -0.79 0.45
N LEU A 133 4.91 -0.17 1.59
CA LEU A 133 5.58 1.13 1.66
C LEU A 133 6.90 1.07 0.88
N TYR A 134 7.78 0.12 1.21
CA TYR A 134 9.10 0.01 0.59
C TYR A 134 9.03 -0.36 -0.90
N TYR A 135 8.05 -1.17 -1.31
CA TYR A 135 7.84 -1.46 -2.72
C TYR A 135 7.46 -0.20 -3.50
N ASP A 136 6.61 0.66 -2.95
CA ASP A 136 6.22 1.93 -3.58
C ASP A 136 7.38 2.93 -3.59
N LEU A 137 8.09 3.07 -2.47
CA LEU A 137 9.26 3.92 -2.35
C LEU A 137 10.34 3.57 -3.40
N ASN A 138 10.60 2.28 -3.60
CA ASN A 138 11.55 1.79 -4.61
C ASN A 138 11.11 2.13 -6.05
N GLN A 139 9.81 2.05 -6.35
CA GLN A 139 9.29 2.46 -7.66
C GLN A 139 9.41 3.97 -7.89
N LEU A 140 9.35 4.77 -6.82
CA LEU A 140 9.58 6.21 -6.87
C LEU A 140 11.08 6.57 -6.99
N GLY A 141 11.97 5.58 -6.91
CA GLY A 141 13.41 5.78 -7.01
C GLY A 141 14.06 6.32 -5.72
N ALA A 142 13.34 6.28 -4.60
CA ALA A 142 13.86 6.69 -3.31
C ALA A 142 14.32 5.47 -2.49
N SER A 143 15.37 5.67 -1.69
CA SER A 143 15.90 4.65 -0.78
C SER A 143 16.12 5.29 0.59
N ILE A 144 15.14 5.09 1.48
CA ILE A 144 15.09 5.73 2.79
C ILE A 144 14.93 4.64 3.85
N GLN A 145 15.83 4.59 4.82
CA GLN A 145 15.69 3.68 5.95
C GLN A 145 14.95 4.39 7.10
N MET A 146 13.91 3.75 7.63
CA MET A 146 13.28 4.21 8.87
C MET A 146 14.19 3.90 10.05
N LYS A 147 14.38 4.89 10.93
CA LYS A 147 15.14 4.77 12.17
C LYS A 147 14.20 4.95 13.38
N PRO A 148 14.46 4.26 14.49
CA PRO A 148 13.67 4.44 15.71
C PRO A 148 13.83 5.84 16.28
N LEU A 149 12.88 6.26 17.12
CA LEU A 149 12.89 7.55 17.83
C LEU A 149 14.26 7.87 18.48
N SER A 150 14.89 6.89 19.13
CA SER A 150 16.18 7.06 19.80
C SER A 150 17.32 7.47 18.87
N ALA A 151 17.22 7.20 17.57
CA ALA A 151 18.24 7.62 16.60
C ALA A 151 18.22 9.13 16.29
N TYR A 152 17.18 9.83 16.76
CA TYR A 152 17.01 11.27 16.58
C TYR A 152 17.18 12.05 17.87
N GLN A 153 17.36 11.37 19.00
CA GLN A 153 17.68 12.01 20.26
C GLN A 153 19.06 12.67 20.11
N GLN A 154 19.12 13.99 20.29
CA GLN A 154 20.41 14.65 20.45
C GLN A 154 20.96 14.18 21.78
N ASP A 155 22.12 13.51 21.76
CA ASP A 155 22.91 13.36 22.96
C ASP A 155 23.37 14.78 23.32
N ASP A 156 22.79 15.34 24.40
CA ASP A 156 23.31 16.52 25.07
C ASP A 156 24.67 16.15 25.70
N ASP A 157 25.68 15.93 24.88
CA ASP A 157 27.07 15.83 25.31
C ASP A 157 27.59 17.27 25.51
N ASP A 158 27.43 17.76 26.74
CA ASP A 158 28.16 18.90 27.33
C ASP A 158 29.70 18.65 27.38
#